data_AF-A0A101V1P8-F1
#
_entry.id   AF-A0A101V1P8-F1
#
_cell.length_a   1.000
_cell.length_b   1.000
_cell.length_c   1.000
_cell.angle_alpha   90.00
_cell.angle_beta   90.00
_cell.angle_gamma   90.00
#
_symmetry.space_group_name_H-M   'P 1'
#
loop_
_entity.id
_entity.type
_entity.pdbx_description
1 polymer ?
#
loop_
_entity_poly.entity_id
_entity_poly.type
_entity_poly.pdbx_seq_one_letter_code
_entity_poly.pdbx_strand_id
1 'polypeptide(L)'
;MPAPYITISAEPSGSVSAKGASDDLSATLLKHAGFQQIEDWYGRRHRLATTTPQAERVAIASHAAEMLRAARYSVDLDPDLDTSRLTSPANPLGLYTAGAEVLRLTDQIRAAENGAGLAQAVDHLLHPEHGVLERLREALETAGEQITDLDDEAYALADRFGFAAEFVSAAQSELVGAGRELHRVNDSRQDHAGAQTQSPAPPDARNVALATSPAADRAKASSALGTPSPEVGTAVGAPQVTSPRTR
;
A
#
# COMPACT_ATOMS: atom_id res chain seq x y z
N MET A 1 -24.04 37.57 -15.87
CA MET A 1 -25.08 37.02 -14.97
C MET A 1 -24.38 36.30 -13.83
N PRO A 2 -24.79 36.48 -12.57
CA PRO A 2 -24.33 35.62 -11.48
C PRO A 2 -24.80 34.18 -11.73
N ALA A 3 -24.02 33.19 -11.28
CA ALA A 3 -24.40 31.79 -11.41
C ALA A 3 -25.61 31.47 -10.51
N PRO A 4 -26.56 30.63 -10.96
CA PRO A 4 -27.67 30.17 -10.13
C PRO A 4 -27.13 29.44 -8.89
N TYR A 5 -27.63 29.81 -7.72
CA TYR A 5 -27.13 29.34 -6.42
C TYR A 5 -28.08 28.30 -5.81
N ILE A 6 -27.49 27.25 -5.22
CA ILE A 6 -28.21 26.17 -4.54
C ILE A 6 -27.49 25.87 -3.21
N THR A 7 -28.26 25.79 -2.13
CA THR A 7 -27.80 25.30 -0.83
C THR A 7 -28.34 23.90 -0.58
N ILE A 8 -27.47 22.97 -0.21
CA ILE A 8 -27.81 21.61 0.25
C ILE A 8 -27.44 21.51 1.73
N SER A 9 -28.45 21.47 2.60
CA SER A 9 -28.29 21.50 4.06
C SER A 9 -28.90 20.25 4.72
N ALA A 10 -28.26 19.73 5.76
CA ALA A 10 -28.92 18.83 6.70
C ALA A 10 -30.02 19.59 7.46
N GLU A 11 -31.18 18.96 7.65
CA GLU A 11 -32.26 19.49 8.48
C GLU A 11 -32.26 18.75 9.84
N PRO A 12 -32.64 19.41 10.96
CA PRO A 12 -32.68 18.78 12.29
C PRO A 12 -33.58 17.53 12.40
N SER A 13 -34.46 17.32 11.40
CA SER A 13 -35.29 16.13 11.22
C SER A 13 -34.54 14.89 10.71
N GLY A 14 -33.26 15.01 10.36
CA GLY A 14 -32.45 13.96 9.73
C GLY A 14 -32.61 13.86 8.21
N SER A 15 -33.48 14.67 7.59
CA SER A 15 -33.53 14.85 6.14
C SER A 15 -32.38 15.75 5.65
N VAL A 16 -32.07 15.66 4.35
CA VAL A 16 -31.26 16.67 3.64
C VAL A 16 -32.20 17.40 2.66
N SER A 17 -32.14 18.73 2.59
CA SER A 17 -32.94 19.53 1.65
C SER A 17 -32.07 20.42 0.77
N ALA A 18 -32.36 20.42 -0.53
CA ALA A 18 -31.81 21.37 -1.49
C ALA A 18 -32.78 22.55 -1.70
N LYS A 19 -32.26 23.77 -1.66
CA LYS A 19 -33.00 25.05 -1.74
C LYS A 19 -32.23 26.01 -2.66
N GLY A 20 -32.92 26.96 -3.31
CA GLY A 20 -32.30 27.92 -4.24
C GLY A 20 -32.88 27.80 -5.64
N ALA A 21 -32.01 27.72 -6.66
CA ALA A 21 -32.42 27.65 -8.07
C ALA A 21 -33.35 26.45 -8.36
N SER A 22 -34.55 26.75 -8.86
CA SER A 22 -35.68 25.81 -9.01
C SER A 22 -36.02 25.44 -10.47
N ASP A 23 -35.09 25.70 -11.39
CA ASP A 23 -35.23 25.38 -12.81
C ASP A 23 -35.33 23.86 -13.07
N ASP A 24 -35.72 23.48 -14.29
CA ASP A 24 -35.93 22.06 -14.62
C ASP A 24 -34.62 21.27 -14.72
N LEU A 25 -33.47 21.93 -14.93
CA LEU A 25 -32.16 21.28 -14.99
C LEU A 25 -31.69 20.90 -13.57
N SER A 26 -31.74 21.83 -12.62
CA SER A 26 -31.41 21.55 -11.21
C SER A 26 -32.34 20.49 -10.63
N ALA A 27 -33.64 20.55 -10.94
CA ALA A 27 -34.61 19.54 -10.54
C ALA A 27 -34.31 18.15 -11.14
N THR A 28 -33.85 18.09 -12.40
CA THR A 28 -33.45 16.83 -13.04
C THR A 28 -32.20 16.25 -12.40
N LEU A 29 -31.17 17.07 -12.13
CA LEU A 29 -29.92 16.65 -11.50
C LEU A 29 -30.14 16.19 -10.05
N LEU A 30 -30.98 16.89 -9.29
CA LEU A 30 -31.35 16.51 -7.92
C LEU A 30 -32.12 15.17 -7.89
N LYS A 31 -33.07 14.97 -8.81
CA LYS A 31 -33.76 13.67 -8.95
C LYS A 31 -32.82 12.55 -9.35
N HIS A 32 -31.89 12.80 -10.27
CA HIS A 32 -30.88 11.82 -10.69
C HIS A 32 -29.97 11.41 -9.53
N ALA A 33 -29.63 12.32 -8.62
CA ALA A 33 -28.88 11.98 -7.42
C ALA A 33 -29.68 11.13 -6.41
N GLY A 34 -31.01 11.16 -6.46
CA GLY A 34 -31.90 10.46 -5.51
C GLY A 34 -32.74 11.38 -4.62
N PHE A 35 -32.73 12.70 -4.82
CA PHE A 35 -33.66 13.59 -4.11
C PHE A 35 -35.09 13.45 -4.64
N GLN A 36 -36.04 13.39 -3.72
CA GLN A 36 -37.47 13.40 -4.04
C GLN A 36 -37.94 14.85 -4.18
N GLN A 37 -38.60 15.17 -5.29
CA GLN A 37 -39.30 16.44 -5.45
C GLN A 37 -40.53 16.47 -4.54
N ILE A 38 -40.74 17.60 -3.88
CA ILE A 38 -41.93 17.91 -3.10
C ILE A 38 -42.42 19.28 -3.52
N GLU A 39 -43.74 19.41 -3.62
CA GLU A 39 -44.42 20.69 -3.75
C GLU A 39 -45.06 21.01 -2.41
N ASP A 40 -44.56 22.06 -1.76
CA ASP A 40 -45.13 22.62 -0.54
C ASP A 40 -45.49 24.11 -0.76
N TRP A 41 -45.92 24.82 0.29
CA TRP A 41 -46.27 26.24 0.20
C TRP A 41 -45.06 27.16 -0.11
N TYR A 42 -43.83 26.64 -0.10
CA TYR A 42 -42.61 27.31 -0.54
C TYR A 42 -42.20 26.93 -1.97
N GLY A 43 -43.03 26.16 -2.69
CA GLY A 43 -42.86 25.82 -4.10
C GLY A 43 -42.15 24.48 -4.32
N ARG A 44 -41.44 24.36 -5.44
CA ARG A 44 -40.72 23.15 -5.84
C ARG A 44 -39.45 22.98 -5.00
N ARG A 45 -39.45 22.01 -4.10
CA ARG A 45 -38.29 21.65 -3.26
C ARG A 45 -37.85 20.22 -3.52
N HIS A 46 -36.62 19.92 -3.09
CA HIS A 46 -36.05 18.58 -3.19
C HIS A 46 -35.53 18.16 -1.81
N ARG A 47 -35.87 16.94 -1.35
CA ARG A 47 -35.34 16.37 -0.11
C ARG A 47 -35.00 14.90 -0.22
N LEU A 48 -34.07 14.44 0.62
CA LEU A 48 -33.88 13.02 0.92
C LEU A 48 -34.86 12.57 2.00
N ALA A 49 -35.27 11.31 1.95
CA ALA A 49 -36.15 10.72 2.97
C ALA A 49 -35.41 10.65 4.31
N THR A 50 -36.13 10.89 5.42
CA THR A 50 -35.60 10.74 6.78
C THR A 50 -35.17 9.30 7.08
N THR A 51 -35.71 8.32 6.35
CA THR A 51 -35.39 6.88 6.46
C THR A 51 -34.10 6.48 5.74
N THR A 52 -33.52 7.33 4.89
CA THR A 52 -32.24 7.04 4.21
C THR A 52 -31.10 7.02 5.25
N PRO A 53 -30.27 5.96 5.34
CA PRO A 53 -29.12 5.88 6.25
C PRO A 53 -28.14 7.05 6.10
N GLN A 54 -27.48 7.46 7.20
CA GLN A 54 -26.63 8.66 7.20
C GLN A 54 -25.50 8.61 6.15
N ALA A 55 -24.77 7.50 6.03
CA ALA A 55 -23.72 7.34 5.03
C ALA A 55 -24.24 7.48 3.59
N GLU A 56 -25.44 6.96 3.32
CA GLU A 56 -26.10 7.06 2.02
C GLU A 56 -26.59 8.50 1.74
N ARG A 57 -27.15 9.20 2.75
CA ARG A 57 -27.52 10.62 2.63
C ARG A 57 -26.31 11.51 2.29
N VAL A 58 -25.18 11.26 2.96
CA VAL A 58 -23.91 11.98 2.74
C VAL A 58 -23.40 11.74 1.32
N ALA A 59 -23.33 10.48 0.87
CA ALA A 59 -22.92 10.14 -0.50
C ALA A 59 -23.83 10.76 -1.57
N ILE A 60 -25.16 10.70 -1.39
CA ILE A 60 -26.13 11.28 -2.32
C ILE A 60 -26.02 12.82 -2.37
N ALA A 61 -25.90 13.48 -1.21
CA ALA A 61 -25.80 14.93 -1.12
C ALA A 61 -24.51 15.46 -1.79
N SER A 62 -23.39 14.77 -1.60
CA SER A 62 -22.14 15.07 -2.28
C SER A 62 -22.22 14.86 -3.79
N HIS A 63 -22.73 13.71 -4.24
CA HIS A 63 -22.87 13.43 -5.67
C HIS A 63 -23.80 14.45 -6.37
N ALA A 64 -24.88 14.86 -5.70
CA ALA A 64 -25.74 15.96 -6.18
C ALA A 64 -24.96 17.27 -6.31
N ALA A 65 -24.15 17.63 -5.32
CA ALA A 65 -23.34 18.85 -5.36
C ALA A 65 -22.30 18.83 -6.47
N GLU A 66 -21.65 17.69 -6.73
CA GLU A 66 -20.72 17.50 -7.86
C GLU A 66 -21.42 17.72 -9.20
N MET A 67 -22.57 17.07 -9.43
CA MET A 67 -23.34 17.21 -10.67
C MET A 67 -23.81 18.65 -10.91
N LEU A 68 -24.29 19.33 -9.86
CA LEU A 68 -24.70 20.73 -9.93
C LEU A 68 -23.51 21.68 -10.18
N ARG A 69 -22.37 21.47 -9.53
CA ARG A 69 -21.14 22.25 -9.80
C ARG A 69 -20.64 22.04 -11.24
N ALA A 70 -20.68 20.80 -11.75
CA ALA A 70 -20.36 20.49 -13.15
C ALA A 70 -21.30 21.21 -14.13
N ALA A 71 -22.59 21.29 -13.80
CA ALA A 71 -23.59 22.07 -14.53
C ALA A 71 -23.53 23.60 -14.30
N ARG A 72 -22.45 24.11 -13.67
CA ARG A 72 -22.17 25.54 -13.42
C ARG A 72 -23.09 26.24 -12.42
N TYR A 73 -23.77 25.50 -11.55
CA TYR A 73 -24.41 26.07 -10.36
C TYR A 73 -23.37 26.39 -9.29
N SER A 74 -23.57 27.48 -8.55
CA SER A 74 -22.84 27.72 -7.30
C SER A 74 -23.50 26.91 -6.21
N VAL A 75 -22.81 25.89 -5.69
CA VAL A 75 -23.36 24.97 -4.68
C VAL A 75 -22.67 25.13 -3.34
N ASP A 76 -23.45 25.60 -2.38
CA ASP A 76 -23.14 25.59 -0.96
C ASP A 76 -23.63 24.26 -0.36
N LEU A 77 -22.69 23.46 0.13
CA LEU A 77 -22.94 22.13 0.68
C LEU A 77 -22.51 22.14 2.14
N ASP A 78 -23.42 21.70 3.00
CA ASP A 78 -23.17 21.46 4.42
C ASP A 78 -21.85 20.67 4.61
N PRO A 79 -20.87 21.14 5.43
CA PRO A 79 -19.60 20.46 5.60
C PRO A 79 -19.72 18.99 6.02
N ASP A 80 -20.73 18.66 6.83
CA ASP A 80 -21.00 17.30 7.31
C ASP A 80 -21.53 16.36 6.20
N LEU A 81 -21.87 16.91 5.03
CA LEU A 81 -22.35 16.19 3.85
C LEU A 81 -21.31 16.11 2.71
N ASP A 82 -20.11 16.65 2.88
CA ASP A 82 -19.09 16.85 1.81
C ASP A 82 -18.02 15.75 1.76
N THR A 83 -18.28 14.68 1.01
CA THR A 83 -17.34 13.59 0.71
C THR A 83 -16.24 13.97 -0.27
N SER A 84 -16.35 15.11 -0.98
CA SER A 84 -15.33 15.52 -1.94
C SER A 84 -14.04 16.01 -1.27
N ARG A 85 -14.12 16.35 0.03
CA ARG A 85 -12.94 16.52 0.91
C ARG A 85 -12.39 15.20 1.44
N LEU A 86 -13.16 14.11 1.33
CA LEU A 86 -12.89 12.83 1.98
C LEU A 86 -12.25 11.79 1.06
N THR A 87 -12.05 12.03 -0.24
CA THR A 87 -11.12 11.29 -1.13
C THR A 87 -10.77 12.11 -2.37
N SER A 88 -9.59 11.87 -2.95
CA SER A 88 -9.12 12.49 -4.20
C SER A 88 -8.23 11.50 -4.97
N PRO A 89 -8.05 11.61 -6.30
CA PRO A 89 -7.05 10.80 -7.01
C PRO A 89 -5.62 10.94 -6.44
N ALA A 90 -5.30 12.07 -5.81
CA ALA A 90 -4.04 12.28 -5.09
C ALA A 90 -4.06 11.79 -3.63
N ASN A 91 -5.23 11.45 -3.09
CA ASN A 91 -5.42 10.94 -1.74
C ASN A 91 -6.52 9.86 -1.74
N PRO A 92 -6.21 8.63 -2.19
CA PRO A 92 -7.21 7.58 -2.42
C PRO A 92 -7.83 7.03 -1.12
N LEU A 93 -7.17 7.22 0.03
CA LEU A 93 -7.70 6.84 1.35
C LEU A 93 -8.27 8.01 2.15
N GLY A 94 -8.20 9.24 1.62
CA GLY A 94 -9.09 10.30 2.08
C GLY A 94 -8.74 10.90 3.43
N LEU A 95 -9.66 10.76 4.39
CA LEU A 95 -9.38 11.08 5.80
C LEU A 95 -8.11 10.39 6.33
N TYR A 96 -7.77 9.22 5.78
CA TYR A 96 -6.58 8.47 6.12
C TYR A 96 -5.36 8.91 5.28
N THR A 97 -5.12 10.22 5.17
CA THR A 97 -4.01 10.80 4.38
C THR A 97 -2.64 10.18 4.74
N ALA A 98 -2.38 9.97 6.04
CA ALA A 98 -1.16 9.29 6.49
C ALA A 98 -1.06 7.85 5.95
N GLY A 99 -2.16 7.11 5.96
CA GLY A 99 -2.23 5.77 5.37
C GLY A 99 -2.03 5.77 3.85
N ALA A 100 -2.50 6.81 3.15
CA ALA A 100 -2.29 6.95 1.71
C ALA A 100 -0.80 7.14 1.36
N GLU A 101 -0.06 7.93 2.14
CA GLU A 101 1.39 8.09 1.96
C GLU A 101 2.17 6.81 2.27
N VAL A 102 1.79 6.06 3.31
CA VAL A 102 2.41 4.75 3.63
C VAL A 102 2.11 3.70 2.55
N LEU A 103 0.91 3.72 1.96
CA LEU A 103 0.58 2.88 0.80
C LEU A 103 1.42 3.26 -0.42
N ARG A 104 1.54 4.57 -0.72
CA ARG A 104 2.38 5.07 -1.83
C ARG A 104 3.84 4.66 -1.65
N LEU A 105 4.36 4.72 -0.43
CA LEU A 105 5.70 4.23 -0.09
C LEU A 105 5.84 2.72 -0.31
N THR A 106 4.83 1.93 0.09
CA THR A 106 4.79 0.48 -0.11
C THR A 106 4.81 0.11 -1.59
N ASP A 107 4.10 0.87 -2.43
CA ASP A 107 4.10 0.69 -3.88
C ASP A 107 5.43 1.10 -4.52
N GLN A 108 6.10 2.15 -4.01
CA GLN A 108 7.47 2.51 -4.42
C GLN A 108 8.49 1.40 -4.10
N ILE A 109 8.41 0.81 -2.90
CA ILE A 109 9.25 -0.35 -2.51
C ILE A 109 9.00 -1.52 -3.46
N ARG A 110 7.73 -1.81 -3.82
CA ARG A 110 7.36 -2.88 -4.75
C ARG A 110 7.83 -2.61 -6.20
N ALA A 111 7.84 -1.34 -6.62
CA ALA A 111 8.22 -0.91 -7.96
C ALA A 111 9.72 -0.70 -8.17
N ALA A 112 10.56 -0.86 -7.13
CA ALA A 112 12.00 -0.63 -7.21
C ALA A 112 12.72 -1.65 -8.11
N GLU A 113 13.13 -1.22 -9.31
CA GLU A 113 13.80 -2.08 -10.30
C GLU A 113 15.27 -2.41 -9.94
N ASN A 114 15.89 -1.62 -9.05
CA ASN A 114 17.27 -1.74 -8.63
C ASN A 114 17.45 -1.42 -7.14
N GLY A 115 18.58 -1.81 -6.56
CA GLY A 115 18.81 -1.70 -5.12
C GLY A 115 19.02 -0.27 -4.63
N ALA A 116 19.44 0.67 -5.49
CA ALA A 116 19.50 2.09 -5.14
C ALA A 116 18.10 2.70 -4.96
N GLY A 117 17.17 2.42 -5.88
CA GLY A 117 15.77 2.82 -5.75
C GLY A 117 15.07 2.17 -4.56
N LEU A 118 15.37 0.89 -4.29
CA LEU A 118 14.88 0.19 -3.10
C LEU A 118 15.42 0.81 -1.81
N ALA A 119 16.72 1.10 -1.74
CA ALA A 119 17.32 1.71 -0.56
C ALA A 119 16.82 3.14 -0.32
N GLN A 120 16.56 3.93 -1.37
CA GLN A 120 15.93 5.24 -1.26
C GLN A 120 14.50 5.13 -0.71
N ALA A 121 13.70 4.16 -1.18
CA ALA A 121 12.36 3.94 -0.64
C ALA A 121 12.40 3.44 0.82
N VAL A 122 13.35 2.57 1.17
CA VAL A 122 13.54 2.11 2.55
C VAL A 122 14.05 3.21 3.48
N ASP A 123 14.81 4.20 2.98
CA ASP A 123 15.21 5.37 3.78
C ASP A 123 13.99 6.17 4.26
N HIS A 124 12.98 6.40 3.40
CA HIS A 124 11.72 7.03 3.83
C HIS A 124 10.93 6.23 4.89
N LEU A 125 11.18 4.93 5.06
CA LEU A 125 10.62 4.12 6.13
C LEU A 125 11.44 4.24 7.43
N LEU A 126 12.77 4.24 7.33
CA LEU A 126 13.72 4.05 8.43
C LEU A 126 14.51 5.30 8.86
N HIS A 127 14.35 6.44 8.18
CA HIS A 127 15.10 7.67 8.50
C HIS A 127 14.90 8.07 9.97
N PRO A 128 15.97 8.29 10.75
CA PRO A 128 15.90 8.32 12.21
C PRO A 128 14.98 9.40 12.79
N GLU A 129 14.82 10.54 12.10
CA GLU A 129 14.00 11.68 12.57
C GLU A 129 12.71 11.89 11.76
N HIS A 130 12.60 11.25 10.60
CA HIS A 130 11.62 11.60 9.54
C HIS A 130 10.99 10.38 8.86
N GLY A 131 11.42 9.17 9.21
CA GLY A 131 10.90 7.94 8.66
C GLY A 131 9.49 7.66 9.17
N VAL A 132 8.72 6.90 8.40
CA VAL A 132 7.35 6.50 8.77
C VAL A 132 7.30 5.83 10.15
N LEU A 133 8.29 4.99 10.50
CA LEU A 133 8.31 4.35 11.82
C LEU A 133 8.49 5.35 12.97
N GLU A 134 9.34 6.36 12.79
CA GLU A 134 9.57 7.37 13.83
C GLU A 134 8.32 8.21 14.07
N ARG A 135 7.63 8.63 13.00
CA ARG A 135 6.38 9.40 13.13
C ARG A 135 5.23 8.56 13.66
N LEU A 136 5.27 7.23 13.49
CA LEU A 136 4.33 6.32 14.12
C LEU A 136 4.61 6.19 15.63
N ARG A 137 5.88 6.06 16.04
CA ARG A 137 6.30 6.05 17.45
C ARG A 137 5.84 7.33 18.17
N GLU A 138 6.19 8.49 17.62
CA GLU A 138 5.82 9.82 18.13
C GLU A 138 4.30 10.00 18.25
N ALA A 139 3.53 9.57 17.24
CA ALA A 139 2.07 9.66 17.26
C ALA A 139 1.42 8.73 18.30
N LEU A 140 2.01 7.56 18.58
CA LEU A 140 1.56 6.66 19.63
C LEU A 140 1.84 7.23 21.03
N GLU A 141 3.03 7.77 21.26
CA GLU A 141 3.39 8.46 22.52
C GLU A 141 2.45 9.65 22.77
N THR A 142 2.30 10.53 21.77
CA THR A 142 1.41 11.69 21.84
C THR A 142 -0.04 11.26 22.13
N ALA A 143 -0.51 10.16 21.55
CA ALA A 143 -1.85 9.63 21.84
C ALA A 143 -1.99 9.16 23.30
N GLY A 144 -0.98 8.49 23.86
CA GLY A 144 -0.95 8.08 25.27
C GLY A 144 -0.95 9.27 26.25
N GLU A 145 -0.14 10.29 25.96
CA GLU A 145 -0.12 11.55 26.71
C GLU A 145 -1.49 12.24 26.65
N GLN A 146 -2.07 12.42 25.45
CA GLN A 146 -3.38 13.07 25.30
C GLN A 146 -4.54 12.28 25.93
N ILE A 147 -4.47 10.95 26.02
CA ILE A 147 -5.44 10.17 26.79
C ILE A 147 -5.35 10.51 28.27
N THR A 148 -4.14 10.60 28.81
CA THR A 148 -3.89 10.93 30.23
C THR A 148 -4.30 12.37 30.57
N ASP A 149 -4.12 13.32 29.65
CA ASP A 149 -4.56 14.71 29.81
C ASP A 149 -6.10 14.87 29.80
N LEU A 150 -6.82 13.97 29.12
CA LEU A 150 -8.29 14.04 28.96
C LEU A 150 -9.06 13.30 30.05
N ASP A 151 -8.52 12.18 30.53
CA ASP A 151 -9.09 11.30 31.54
C ASP A 151 -7.90 10.65 32.27
N ASP A 152 -7.52 11.18 33.43
CA ASP A 152 -6.33 10.68 34.12
C ASP A 152 -6.56 9.24 34.59
N GLU A 153 -7.78 8.86 35.00
CA GLU A 153 -8.11 7.49 35.34
C GLU A 153 -8.02 6.48 34.17
N ALA A 154 -7.89 6.94 32.92
CA ALA A 154 -7.67 6.11 31.74
C ALA A 154 -6.23 5.58 31.57
N TYR A 155 -5.38 5.61 32.60
CA TYR A 155 -3.99 5.12 32.61
C TYR A 155 -3.78 3.79 31.83
N ALA A 156 -4.63 2.78 32.04
CA ALA A 156 -4.49 1.48 31.38
C ALA A 156 -4.72 1.50 29.86
N LEU A 157 -5.36 2.55 29.32
CA LEU A 157 -5.45 2.79 27.89
C LEU A 157 -4.22 3.55 27.38
N ALA A 158 -3.76 4.58 28.11
CA ALA A 158 -2.54 5.32 27.80
C ALA A 158 -1.29 4.40 27.75
N ASP A 159 -1.13 3.53 28.75
CA ASP A 159 -0.07 2.51 28.83
C ASP A 159 0.00 1.64 27.55
N ARG A 160 -1.16 1.28 26.98
CA ARG A 160 -1.20 0.46 25.75
C ARG A 160 -0.65 1.19 24.53
N PHE A 161 -0.78 2.52 24.48
CA PHE A 161 -0.16 3.34 23.44
C PHE A 161 1.35 3.48 23.67
N GLY A 162 1.79 3.69 24.92
CA GLY A 162 3.21 3.67 25.28
C GLY A 162 3.90 2.35 24.93
N PHE A 163 3.31 1.20 25.31
CA PHE A 163 3.84 -0.11 24.93
C PHE A 163 3.88 -0.32 23.40
N ALA A 164 2.91 0.24 22.65
CA ALA A 164 2.92 0.16 21.20
C ALA A 164 4.08 0.98 20.60
N ALA A 165 4.37 2.17 21.14
CA ALA A 165 5.52 2.98 20.73
C ALA A 165 6.85 2.26 21.00
N GLU A 166 7.00 1.62 22.15
CA GLU A 166 8.18 0.79 22.49
C GLU A 166 8.40 -0.36 21.49
N PHE A 167 7.33 -1.04 21.03
CA PHE A 167 7.45 -2.05 19.97
C PHE A 167 7.91 -1.46 18.63
N VAL A 168 7.49 -0.24 18.28
CA VAL A 168 7.96 0.45 17.06
C VAL A 168 9.44 0.86 17.21
N SER A 169 9.83 1.38 18.38
CA SER A 169 11.22 1.73 18.72
C SER A 169 12.16 0.51 18.66
N ALA A 170 11.72 -0.64 19.18
CA ALA A 170 12.45 -1.90 19.07
C ALA A 170 12.62 -2.36 17.61
N ALA A 171 11.56 -2.27 16.80
CA ALA A 171 11.63 -2.61 15.37
C ALA A 171 12.53 -1.64 14.58
N GLN A 172 12.50 -0.34 14.88
CA GLN A 172 13.45 0.63 14.33
C GLN A 172 14.89 0.24 14.68
N SER A 173 15.14 -0.12 15.94
CA SER A 173 16.45 -0.50 16.46
C SER A 173 17.04 -1.75 15.79
N GLU A 174 16.23 -2.79 15.55
CA GLU A 174 16.68 -3.98 14.79
C GLU A 174 17.02 -3.68 13.33
N LEU A 175 16.35 -2.69 12.72
CA LEU A 175 16.54 -2.32 11.32
C LEU A 175 17.66 -1.27 11.12
N VAL A 176 18.33 -0.82 12.19
CA VAL A 176 19.44 0.14 12.12
C VAL A 176 20.57 -0.40 11.24
N GLY A 177 20.79 0.28 10.12
CA GLY A 177 21.86 -0.06 9.18
C GLY A 177 21.44 -1.01 8.05
N ALA A 178 20.22 -1.55 8.03
CA ALA A 178 19.69 -2.37 6.94
C ALA A 178 19.79 -1.66 5.56
N GLY A 179 19.61 -0.34 5.54
CA GLY A 179 19.84 0.48 4.33
C GLY A 179 21.25 0.36 3.74
N ARG A 180 22.29 0.17 4.56
CA ARG A 180 23.67 -0.04 4.07
C ARG A 180 23.88 -1.44 3.51
N GLU A 181 23.13 -2.43 4.00
CA GLU A 181 23.17 -3.80 3.49
C GLU A 181 22.47 -3.90 2.13
N LEU A 182 21.34 -3.20 1.96
CA LEU A 182 20.63 -3.08 0.68
C LEU A 182 21.53 -2.47 -0.42
N HIS A 183 22.35 -1.46 -0.10
CA HIS A 183 23.33 -0.90 -1.05
C HIS A 183 24.36 -1.96 -1.49
N ARG A 184 24.92 -2.75 -0.56
CA ARG A 184 25.89 -3.82 -0.92
C ARG A 184 25.29 -4.90 -1.82
N VAL A 185 24.00 -5.21 -1.65
CA VAL A 185 23.27 -6.16 -2.53
C VAL A 185 23.14 -5.59 -3.95
N ASN A 186 22.96 -4.27 -4.11
CA ASN A 186 22.97 -3.61 -5.41
C ASN A 186 24.32 -3.77 -6.12
N ASP A 187 25.40 -3.39 -5.44
CA ASP A 187 26.75 -3.34 -6.01
C ASP A 187 27.20 -4.75 -6.44
N SER A 188 26.95 -5.75 -5.58
CA SER A 188 27.22 -7.16 -5.87
C SER A 188 26.50 -7.67 -7.13
N ARG A 189 25.27 -7.18 -7.41
CA ARG A 189 24.51 -7.55 -8.62
C ARG A 189 25.04 -6.85 -9.86
N GLN A 190 25.54 -5.62 -9.74
CA GLN A 190 26.15 -4.88 -10.85
C GLN A 190 27.49 -5.52 -11.26
N ASP A 191 28.33 -5.91 -10.28
CA ASP A 191 29.59 -6.61 -10.54
C ASP A 191 29.38 -7.93 -11.30
N HIS A 192 28.39 -8.73 -10.91
CA HIS A 192 28.06 -9.99 -11.60
C HIS A 192 27.53 -9.76 -13.04
N ALA A 193 26.77 -8.70 -13.28
CA ALA A 193 26.30 -8.35 -14.63
C ALA A 193 27.45 -7.82 -15.53
N GLY A 194 28.37 -7.04 -14.97
CA GLY A 194 29.58 -6.57 -15.65
C GLY A 194 30.54 -7.72 -16.01
N ALA A 195 30.75 -8.66 -15.08
CA ALA A 195 31.57 -9.85 -15.31
C ALA A 195 31.00 -10.76 -16.42
N GLN A 196 29.68 -10.88 -16.54
CA GLN A 196 29.04 -11.66 -17.61
C GLN A 196 29.10 -10.97 -18.99
N THR A 197 29.19 -9.63 -19.04
CA THR A 197 29.39 -8.89 -20.30
C THR A 197 30.87 -8.79 -20.71
N GLN A 198 31.82 -9.03 -19.79
CA GLN A 198 33.25 -9.08 -20.06
C GLN A 198 33.79 -10.52 -20.10
N SER A 199 33.17 -11.38 -20.91
CA SER A 199 33.81 -12.64 -21.30
C SER A 199 34.92 -12.32 -22.33
N PRO A 200 36.21 -12.63 -22.06
CA PRO A 200 37.27 -12.32 -23.01
C PRO A 200 37.13 -13.22 -24.24
N ALA A 201 37.09 -12.60 -25.43
CA ALA A 201 37.10 -13.35 -26.68
C ALA A 201 38.36 -14.25 -26.73
N PRO A 202 38.24 -15.54 -27.09
CA PRO A 202 39.38 -16.43 -27.15
C PRO A 202 40.38 -15.95 -28.20
N PRO A 203 41.70 -16.04 -27.96
CA PRO A 203 42.71 -15.61 -28.93
C PRO A 203 42.62 -16.47 -30.20
N ASP A 204 42.67 -15.80 -31.35
CA ASP A 204 42.46 -16.40 -32.67
C ASP A 204 43.59 -17.39 -33.02
N ALA A 205 43.29 -18.68 -32.86
CA ALA A 205 44.26 -19.77 -32.99
C ALA A 205 44.53 -20.12 -34.46
N ARG A 206 45.33 -19.28 -35.13
CA ARG A 206 45.91 -19.58 -36.46
C ARG A 206 47.44 -19.49 -36.45
N ASN A 207 48.09 -20.64 -36.27
CA ASN A 207 49.02 -21.14 -37.28
C ASN A 207 49.44 -22.60 -37.01
N VAL A 208 49.55 -23.37 -38.08
CA VAL A 208 49.92 -24.78 -38.11
C VAL A 208 51.39 -24.92 -38.49
N ALA A 209 52.19 -25.66 -37.73
CA ALA A 209 53.43 -26.25 -38.22
C ALA A 209 53.81 -27.54 -37.45
N LEU A 210 54.16 -28.55 -38.23
CA LEU A 210 54.57 -29.92 -37.92
C LEU A 210 55.29 -30.20 -36.59
N ALA A 211 54.91 -31.31 -35.95
CA ALA A 211 55.85 -32.21 -35.27
C ALA A 211 55.46 -33.68 -35.54
N THR A 212 56.43 -34.52 -35.91
CA THR A 212 56.22 -35.91 -36.35
C THR A 212 56.12 -36.89 -35.17
N SER A 213 55.20 -37.86 -35.29
CA SER A 213 55.07 -38.98 -34.36
C SER A 213 56.28 -39.93 -34.38
N PRO A 214 56.66 -40.48 -33.21
CA PRO A 214 57.10 -41.87 -33.15
C PRO A 214 56.45 -42.60 -31.97
N ALA A 215 55.47 -43.47 -32.27
CA ALA A 215 54.95 -44.46 -31.33
C ALA A 215 54.70 -45.78 -32.07
N ALA A 216 55.74 -46.61 -32.12
CA ALA A 216 55.65 -48.00 -32.54
C ALA A 216 56.16 -48.92 -31.42
N ASP A 217 55.36 -49.93 -31.11
CA ASP A 217 55.66 -51.12 -30.33
C ASP A 217 56.36 -51.01 -28.96
N ARG A 218 55.56 -51.23 -27.91
CA ARG A 218 55.70 -52.51 -27.18
C ARG A 218 54.35 -53.03 -26.72
N ALA A 219 54.24 -54.36 -26.66
CA ALA A 219 52.97 -55.07 -26.68
C ALA A 219 52.72 -55.96 -25.44
N LYS A 220 51.44 -56.32 -25.30
CA LYS A 220 50.86 -57.55 -24.69
C LYS A 220 50.79 -57.71 -23.15
N ALA A 221 49.67 -58.35 -22.79
CA ALA A 221 49.35 -59.08 -21.56
C ALA A 221 49.06 -58.21 -20.31
N SER A 222 48.02 -58.45 -19.49
CA SER A 222 47.13 -59.62 -19.37
C SER A 222 45.70 -59.26 -18.94
N SER A 223 44.75 -60.16 -19.23
CA SER A 223 43.39 -60.17 -18.65
C SER A 223 43.36 -60.71 -17.22
N ALA A 224 42.55 -60.10 -16.34
CA ALA A 224 41.76 -60.75 -15.27
C ALA A 224 40.75 -59.68 -14.74
N LEU A 225 39.43 -59.82 -14.85
CA LEU A 225 38.51 -60.76 -14.18
C LEU A 225 38.30 -60.41 -12.68
N GLY A 226 37.08 -60.00 -12.30
CA GLY A 226 36.70 -59.86 -10.88
C GLY A 226 35.60 -58.86 -10.53
N THR A 227 34.33 -59.23 -10.71
CA THR A 227 33.21 -58.80 -9.84
C THR A 227 33.00 -59.89 -8.77
N PRO A 228 32.56 -59.57 -7.53
CA PRO A 228 31.10 -59.42 -7.28
C PRO A 228 30.69 -58.45 -6.14
N SER A 229 29.37 -58.20 -6.03
CA SER A 229 28.69 -57.64 -4.84
C SER A 229 28.42 -58.72 -3.77
N PRO A 230 27.97 -58.38 -2.54
CA PRO A 230 26.53 -58.26 -2.20
C PRO A 230 26.18 -56.94 -1.44
N GLU A 231 24.94 -56.40 -1.42
CA GLU A 231 23.78 -56.71 -0.51
C GLU A 231 24.15 -56.77 1.00
N VAL A 232 23.42 -56.22 1.98
CA VAL A 232 21.98 -55.91 2.25
C VAL A 232 21.89 -54.60 3.09
N GLY A 233 20.82 -53.79 3.21
CA GLY A 233 19.45 -53.77 2.64
C GLY A 233 18.34 -53.49 3.70
N THR A 234 17.26 -52.76 3.34
CA THR A 234 15.97 -52.54 4.10
C THR A 234 16.03 -51.78 5.47
N ALA A 235 15.07 -50.95 5.92
CA ALA A 235 13.67 -50.66 5.52
C ALA A 235 13.14 -49.26 5.97
N VAL A 236 12.13 -48.75 5.26
CA VAL A 236 10.86 -48.10 5.74
C VAL A 236 10.85 -47.07 6.89
N GLY A 237 10.20 -45.90 6.68
CA GLY A 237 9.61 -45.14 7.81
C GLY A 237 9.21 -43.67 7.56
N ALA A 238 7.97 -43.42 7.15
CA ALA A 238 7.21 -42.18 7.35
C ALA A 238 5.75 -42.56 7.71
N PRO A 239 4.86 -41.69 8.23
CA PRO A 239 4.97 -40.25 8.49
C PRO A 239 4.52 -39.86 9.94
N GLN A 240 4.33 -38.56 10.24
CA GLN A 240 3.00 -38.02 10.61
C GLN A 240 2.95 -36.50 10.78
N VAL A 241 1.73 -35.96 10.61
CA VAL A 241 1.34 -34.55 10.78
C VAL A 241 0.53 -34.43 12.07
N THR A 242 0.75 -33.38 12.86
CA THR A 242 -0.01 -33.09 14.08
C THR A 242 -0.73 -31.75 14.01
N SER A 243 -2.05 -31.78 14.19
CA SER A 243 -2.91 -30.59 14.33
C SER A 243 -3.26 -30.36 15.81
N PRO A 244 -3.36 -29.10 16.28
CA PRO A 244 -3.70 -28.81 17.67
C PRO A 244 -5.21 -28.95 17.94
N ARG A 245 -5.57 -29.32 19.18
CA ARG A 245 -6.94 -29.31 19.70
C ARG A 245 -7.15 -28.12 20.64
N THR A 246 -8.29 -27.46 20.50
CA THR A 246 -8.82 -26.48 21.45
C THR A 246 -9.33 -27.16 22.73
N ARG A 247 -9.11 -26.51 23.87
CA ARG A 247 -10.09 -26.37 24.96
C ARG A 247 -9.79 -25.11 25.76
#